data_AF-A0A959CH74-F1
#
_entry.id   AF-A0A959CH74-F1
#
_cell.length_a   1.000
_cell.length_b   1.000
_cell.length_c   1.000
_cell.angle_alpha   90.00
_cell.angle_beta   90.00
_cell.angle_gamma   90.00
#
_symmetry.space_group_name_H-M   'P 1'
#
loop_
_entity.id
_entity.type
_entity.pdbx_description
1 polymer ?
#
loop_
_entity_poly.entity_id
_entity_poly.type
_entity_poly.pdbx_seq_one_letter_code
_entity_poly.pdbx_strand_id
1 'polypeptide(L)'
;MSRTNDPNLKSWVEVPPGSDFPIQNLPFGIFKTPGLTPRLCTAIGDYVADLQVLAEHGFFDDLGIDPRVFARPFLNDFIALGKAKTGAVRSRLSEILDDNLEDWDASQLADYFLHRQSEVQMLLPVRVGDYTDFYSSREHATNVGTMFRSKENALMPNWLHLPVGYHGRASSIIVSGTPVRRPKGQQMPDGAEKPVFGPSRLLDFELEMAFVIGRETALGQSVDIADAEDYIFGLCLFNDWSARDIQKWEYVPLGPFLGKSFASTISPWIVTLDALEPFRTEGPKQDPNPLPYLQTKGPGSFDIQLEVEIRPEAGEGKVVCQSNFKHLYWSMAQQLAHHTVNGCNIRVGDMMASGTISGPTPDSYGSMLELSWRGTTPIAMPDGSERRFLLDGDTAILRGWCEKEGLRVGFGEASGKVLPAE
;
A
#
# COMPACT_ATOMS: atom_id res chain seq x y z
N MET A 1 -22.67 -3.84 11.28
CA MET A 1 -21.49 -4.64 10.88
C MET A 1 -21.97 -5.77 9.98
N SER A 2 -21.26 -6.03 8.88
CA SER A 2 -21.47 -7.23 8.05
C SER A 2 -21.12 -8.49 8.85
N ARG A 3 -21.74 -9.65 8.54
CA ARG A 3 -21.37 -10.98 9.11
C ARG A 3 -19.88 -11.25 8.92
N THR A 4 -19.32 -10.89 7.76
CA THR A 4 -17.89 -11.07 7.43
C THR A 4 -16.95 -10.34 8.37
N ASN A 5 -17.45 -9.38 9.16
CA ASN A 5 -16.65 -8.55 10.06
C ASN A 5 -16.95 -8.87 11.53
N ASP A 6 -17.73 -9.91 11.82
CA ASP A 6 -17.96 -10.37 13.19
C ASP A 6 -16.64 -10.91 13.77
N PRO A 7 -16.10 -10.34 14.87
CA PRO A 7 -14.87 -10.81 15.49
C PRO A 7 -14.97 -12.25 16.05
N ASN A 8 -16.18 -12.76 16.25
CA ASN A 8 -16.42 -14.12 16.73
C ASN A 8 -16.41 -15.16 15.62
N LEU A 9 -16.52 -14.74 14.35
CA LEU A 9 -16.46 -15.65 13.21
C LEU A 9 -15.12 -16.40 13.20
N LYS A 10 -15.17 -17.72 13.02
CA LYS A 10 -14.01 -18.62 12.95
C LYS A 10 -14.00 -19.39 11.66
N SER A 11 -12.82 -19.91 11.31
CA SER A 11 -12.64 -20.74 10.12
C SER A 11 -12.31 -22.17 10.51
N TRP A 12 -12.76 -23.13 9.71
CA TRP A 12 -12.26 -24.51 9.79
C TRP A 12 -10.81 -24.65 9.29
N VAL A 13 -10.30 -23.65 8.55
CA VAL A 13 -8.86 -23.53 8.27
C VAL A 13 -8.18 -22.96 9.51
N GLU A 14 -7.11 -23.62 9.97
CA GLU A 14 -6.34 -23.14 11.12
C GLU A 14 -5.74 -21.75 10.83
N VAL A 15 -6.07 -20.78 11.68
CA VAL A 15 -5.52 -19.42 11.66
C VAL A 15 -4.66 -19.23 12.90
N PRO A 16 -3.32 -19.12 12.76
CA PRO A 16 -2.45 -18.87 13.89
C PRO A 16 -2.78 -17.57 14.63
N PRO A 17 -2.63 -17.53 15.97
CA PRO A 17 -2.75 -16.27 16.73
C PRO A 17 -1.82 -15.20 16.18
N GLY A 18 -2.35 -13.99 15.96
CA GLY A 18 -1.58 -12.88 15.39
C GLY A 18 -1.35 -12.96 13.88
N SER A 19 -1.95 -13.91 13.17
CA SER A 19 -1.96 -13.93 11.71
C SER A 19 -2.57 -12.66 11.13
N ASP A 20 -2.01 -12.19 10.02
CA ASP A 20 -2.57 -11.10 9.22
C ASP A 20 -3.87 -11.49 8.52
N PHE A 21 -4.13 -12.80 8.34
CA PHE A 21 -5.15 -13.31 7.44
C PHE A 21 -6.21 -14.14 8.17
N PRO A 22 -6.93 -13.61 9.18
CA PRO A 22 -8.10 -14.30 9.69
C PRO A 22 -9.25 -14.24 8.69
N ILE A 23 -10.33 -14.95 8.97
CA ILE A 23 -11.53 -15.01 8.13
C ILE A 23 -12.22 -13.64 7.94
N GLN A 24 -11.95 -12.67 8.81
CA GLN A 24 -12.43 -11.30 8.68
C GLN A 24 -11.62 -10.48 7.67
N ASN A 25 -10.41 -10.91 7.28
CA ASN A 25 -9.59 -10.19 6.32
C ASN A 25 -9.96 -10.55 4.88
N LEU A 26 -9.67 -11.79 4.44
CA LEU A 26 -9.90 -12.28 3.08
C LEU A 26 -9.47 -11.28 1.98
N PRO A 27 -8.19 -10.86 1.94
CA PRO A 27 -7.71 -9.94 0.93
C PRO A 27 -7.63 -10.64 -0.42
N PHE A 28 -7.58 -9.88 -1.51
CA PHE A 28 -7.45 -10.45 -2.86
C PHE A 28 -6.03 -10.29 -3.41
N GLY A 29 -5.55 -11.30 -4.11
CA GLY A 29 -4.21 -11.28 -4.72
C GLY A 29 -4.13 -12.14 -5.98
N ILE A 30 -2.93 -12.18 -6.57
CA ILE A 30 -2.60 -13.06 -7.69
C ILE A 30 -1.46 -13.97 -7.25
N PHE A 31 -1.64 -15.27 -7.43
CA PHE A 31 -0.61 -16.26 -7.17
C PHE A 31 -0.37 -17.15 -8.38
N LYS A 32 0.74 -17.87 -8.35
CA LYS A 32 0.97 -19.04 -9.21
C LYS A 32 1.74 -20.11 -8.44
N THR A 33 1.72 -21.32 -8.99
CA THR A 33 2.59 -22.43 -8.62
C THR A 33 3.34 -22.90 -9.86
N PRO A 34 4.33 -23.81 -9.77
CA PRO A 34 4.98 -24.37 -10.96
C PRO A 34 4.02 -25.03 -11.96
N GLY A 35 2.87 -25.53 -11.49
CA GLY A 35 1.86 -26.20 -12.32
C GLY A 35 0.67 -25.33 -12.73
N LEU A 36 0.51 -24.15 -12.13
CA LEU A 36 -0.66 -23.28 -12.36
C LEU A 36 -0.26 -21.94 -12.99
N THR A 37 -1.04 -21.52 -13.98
CA THR A 37 -0.97 -20.15 -14.52
C THR A 37 -1.41 -19.12 -13.47
N PRO A 38 -0.90 -17.87 -13.53
CA PRO A 38 -1.34 -16.78 -12.67
C PRO A 38 -2.86 -16.63 -12.64
N ARG A 39 -3.44 -16.56 -11.44
CA ARG A 39 -4.88 -16.51 -11.21
C ARG A 39 -5.23 -15.88 -9.86
N LEU A 40 -6.51 -15.59 -9.65
CA LEU A 40 -7.01 -14.93 -8.45
C LEU A 40 -6.95 -15.85 -7.22
N CYS A 41 -6.65 -15.24 -6.09
CA CYS A 41 -6.66 -15.92 -4.81
C CYS A 41 -7.09 -15.01 -3.65
N THR A 42 -7.41 -15.62 -2.51
CA THR A 42 -7.53 -14.94 -1.22
C THR A 42 -6.64 -15.61 -0.17
N ALA A 43 -6.22 -14.87 0.85
CA ALA A 43 -5.41 -15.40 1.96
C ALA A 43 -6.29 -15.81 3.15
N ILE A 44 -5.95 -16.93 3.80
CA ILE A 44 -6.56 -17.41 5.05
C ILE A 44 -5.52 -18.19 5.86
N GLY A 45 -5.21 -17.73 7.07
CA GLY A 45 -4.13 -18.28 7.90
C GLY A 45 -2.79 -18.29 7.13
N ASP A 46 -2.18 -19.47 7.04
CA ASP A 46 -0.94 -19.70 6.28
C ASP A 46 -1.19 -20.19 4.84
N TYR A 47 -2.43 -20.08 4.35
CA TYR A 47 -2.86 -20.61 3.06
C TYR A 47 -3.30 -19.49 2.10
N VAL A 48 -3.28 -19.86 0.83
CA VAL A 48 -3.88 -19.17 -0.31
C VAL A 48 -5.00 -20.05 -0.84
N ALA A 49 -6.21 -19.51 -0.93
CA ALA A 49 -7.36 -20.15 -1.55
C ALA A 49 -7.46 -19.78 -3.03
N ASP A 50 -7.43 -20.76 -3.94
CA ASP A 50 -7.58 -20.62 -5.39
C ASP A 50 -9.05 -20.37 -5.76
N LEU A 51 -9.35 -19.14 -6.17
CA LEU A 51 -10.71 -18.74 -6.54
C LEU A 51 -11.18 -19.38 -7.84
N GLN A 52 -10.26 -19.78 -8.73
CA GLN A 52 -10.63 -20.47 -9.97
C GLN A 52 -11.14 -21.88 -9.67
N VAL A 53 -10.51 -22.60 -8.72
CA VAL A 53 -10.96 -23.93 -8.32
C VAL A 53 -12.34 -23.86 -7.68
N LEU A 54 -12.57 -22.88 -6.79
CA LEU A 54 -13.90 -22.66 -6.21
C LEU A 54 -14.95 -22.32 -7.28
N ALA A 55 -14.60 -21.48 -8.26
CA ALA A 55 -15.50 -21.15 -9.37
C ALA A 55 -15.86 -22.39 -10.22
N GLU A 56 -14.89 -23.25 -10.54
CA GLU A 56 -15.10 -24.47 -11.32
C GLU A 56 -16.00 -25.50 -10.62
N HIS A 57 -16.08 -25.45 -9.29
CA HIS A 57 -16.96 -26.29 -8.48
C HIS A 57 -18.32 -25.63 -8.18
N GLY A 58 -18.63 -24.51 -8.82
CA GLY A 58 -19.96 -23.88 -8.75
C GLY A 58 -20.21 -23.02 -7.51
N PHE A 59 -19.19 -22.76 -6.69
CA PHE A 59 -19.34 -21.97 -5.46
C PHE A 59 -19.74 -20.50 -5.71
N PHE A 60 -19.66 -20.01 -6.95
CA PHE A 60 -20.01 -18.64 -7.33
C PHE A 60 -21.10 -18.57 -8.41
N ASP A 61 -21.76 -19.68 -8.76
CA ASP A 61 -22.71 -19.75 -9.89
C ASP A 61 -23.94 -18.85 -9.68
N ASP A 62 -24.43 -18.78 -8.45
CA ASP A 62 -25.57 -17.94 -8.06
C ASP A 62 -25.22 -16.45 -8.03
N LEU A 63 -23.93 -16.11 -8.04
CA LEU A 63 -23.47 -14.72 -8.07
C LEU A 63 -23.52 -14.12 -9.48
N GLY A 64 -23.81 -14.89 -10.53
CA GLY A 64 -23.88 -14.39 -11.90
C GLY A 64 -22.58 -13.74 -12.38
N ILE A 65 -21.44 -14.33 -12.00
CA ILE A 65 -20.09 -13.91 -12.39
C ILE A 65 -19.59 -14.88 -13.44
N ASP A 66 -18.96 -14.37 -14.49
CA ASP A 66 -18.26 -15.22 -15.46
C ASP A 66 -17.04 -15.87 -14.78
N PRO A 67 -16.98 -17.21 -14.64
CA PRO A 67 -15.90 -17.87 -13.91
C PRO A 67 -14.51 -17.60 -14.51
N ARG A 68 -14.42 -17.24 -15.80
CA ARG A 68 -13.16 -16.88 -16.46
C ARG A 68 -12.45 -15.68 -15.82
N VAL A 69 -13.18 -14.86 -15.06
CA VAL A 69 -12.61 -13.74 -14.30
C VAL A 69 -11.62 -14.22 -13.25
N PHE A 70 -11.85 -15.37 -12.62
CA PHE A 70 -10.97 -15.90 -11.57
C PHE A 70 -9.67 -16.51 -12.12
N ALA A 71 -9.65 -16.89 -13.41
CA ALA A 71 -8.46 -17.35 -14.12
C ALA A 71 -7.57 -16.22 -14.67
N ARG A 72 -7.89 -14.95 -14.41
CA ARG A 72 -7.13 -13.81 -14.97
C ARG A 72 -5.80 -13.59 -14.23
N PRO A 73 -4.76 -13.10 -14.92
CA PRO A 73 -3.46 -12.84 -14.30
C PRO A 73 -3.41 -11.54 -13.47
N PHE A 74 -4.51 -10.79 -13.41
CA PHE A 74 -4.65 -9.54 -12.65
C PHE A 74 -6.08 -9.39 -12.15
N LEU A 75 -6.26 -8.68 -11.03
CA LEU A 75 -7.56 -8.42 -10.43
C LEU A 75 -8.44 -7.45 -11.23
N ASN A 76 -7.93 -6.74 -12.24
CA ASN A 76 -8.67 -5.67 -12.92
C ASN A 76 -10.06 -6.10 -13.42
N ASP A 77 -10.19 -7.25 -14.07
CA ASP A 77 -11.48 -7.73 -14.60
C ASP A 77 -12.46 -8.09 -13.47
N PHE A 78 -11.95 -8.57 -12.33
CA PHE A 78 -12.75 -8.87 -11.13
C PHE A 78 -13.22 -7.59 -10.45
N ILE A 79 -12.31 -6.63 -10.28
CA ILE A 79 -12.61 -5.32 -9.70
C ILE A 79 -13.65 -4.59 -10.56
N ALA A 80 -13.55 -4.69 -11.89
CA ALA A 80 -14.49 -4.07 -12.84
C ALA A 80 -15.93 -4.62 -12.75
N LEU A 81 -16.17 -5.76 -12.08
CA LEU A 81 -17.52 -6.24 -11.78
C LEU A 81 -18.26 -5.33 -10.78
N GLY A 82 -17.53 -4.48 -10.07
CA GLY A 82 -18.04 -3.52 -9.09
C GLY A 82 -18.24 -4.12 -7.70
N LYS A 83 -18.29 -3.22 -6.70
CA LYS A 83 -18.32 -3.57 -5.26
C LYS A 83 -19.40 -4.58 -4.88
N ALA A 84 -20.58 -4.52 -5.51
CA ALA A 84 -21.66 -5.46 -5.23
C ALA A 84 -21.25 -6.92 -5.51
N LYS A 85 -20.56 -7.18 -6.63
CA LYS A 85 -20.11 -8.53 -7.00
C LYS A 85 -18.87 -8.94 -6.21
N THR A 86 -17.90 -8.04 -6.05
CA THR A 86 -16.68 -8.37 -5.28
C THR A 86 -16.97 -8.59 -3.80
N GLY A 87 -17.89 -7.81 -3.23
CA GLY A 87 -18.38 -7.98 -1.86
C GLY A 87 -19.18 -9.28 -1.70
N ALA A 88 -20.00 -9.66 -2.69
CA ALA A 88 -20.69 -10.96 -2.67
C ALA A 88 -19.70 -12.15 -2.70
N VAL A 89 -18.61 -12.05 -3.47
CA VAL A 89 -17.54 -13.07 -3.45
C VAL A 89 -16.85 -13.13 -2.09
N ARG A 90 -16.55 -11.99 -1.46
CA ARG A 90 -16.01 -11.94 -0.09
C ARG A 90 -16.95 -12.62 0.91
N SER A 91 -18.25 -12.33 0.85
CA SER A 91 -19.26 -12.99 1.70
C SER A 91 -19.31 -14.49 1.47
N ARG A 92 -19.29 -14.94 0.21
CA ARG A 92 -19.28 -16.37 -0.13
C ARG A 92 -18.00 -17.07 0.33
N LEU A 93 -16.83 -16.43 0.20
CA LEU A 93 -15.57 -16.94 0.74
C LEU A 93 -15.64 -17.09 2.27
N SER A 94 -16.23 -16.12 2.95
CA SER A 94 -16.48 -16.20 4.39
C SER A 94 -17.42 -17.36 4.76
N GLU A 95 -18.44 -17.66 3.95
CA GLU A 95 -19.35 -18.80 4.17
C GLU A 95 -18.65 -20.15 3.92
N ILE A 96 -17.88 -20.24 2.84
CA ILE A 96 -17.10 -21.43 2.47
C ILE A 96 -16.09 -21.80 3.56
N LEU A 97 -15.51 -20.79 4.21
CA LEU A 97 -14.45 -20.96 5.20
C LEU A 97 -14.96 -21.02 6.65
N ASP A 98 -16.24 -20.76 6.91
CA ASP A 98 -16.86 -20.72 8.26
C ASP A 98 -16.84 -22.10 8.93
N ASP A 99 -16.43 -22.20 10.19
CA ASP A 99 -16.45 -23.47 10.93
C ASP A 99 -17.86 -23.99 11.25
N ASN A 100 -18.87 -23.11 11.22
CA ASN A 100 -20.28 -23.46 11.36
C ASN A 100 -20.90 -23.74 9.98
N LEU A 101 -20.42 -24.79 9.34
CA LEU A 101 -20.74 -25.23 7.98
C LEU A 101 -22.23 -25.62 7.81
N GLU A 102 -23.06 -24.73 7.25
CA GLU A 102 -24.49 -25.03 7.00
C GLU A 102 -24.82 -25.23 5.49
N ASP A 103 -24.37 -24.35 4.59
CA ASP A 103 -24.81 -24.37 3.17
C ASP A 103 -23.68 -24.49 2.12
N TRP A 104 -22.41 -24.27 2.47
CA TRP A 104 -21.28 -24.17 1.52
C TRP A 104 -20.01 -24.92 1.96
N ASP A 105 -20.14 -26.16 2.43
CA ASP A 105 -18.98 -26.96 2.87
C ASP A 105 -18.06 -27.35 1.70
N ALA A 106 -16.87 -26.72 1.66
CA ALA A 106 -15.79 -27.03 0.73
C ALA A 106 -14.63 -27.80 1.37
N SER A 107 -14.73 -28.24 2.64
CA SER A 107 -13.62 -28.85 3.37
C SER A 107 -13.05 -30.09 2.67
N GLN A 108 -13.89 -30.86 1.98
CA GLN A 108 -13.47 -32.03 1.19
C GLN A 108 -12.67 -31.66 -0.07
N LEU A 109 -12.72 -30.40 -0.50
CA LEU A 109 -11.97 -29.87 -1.64
C LEU A 109 -10.71 -29.11 -1.19
N ALA A 110 -10.43 -29.02 0.12
CA ALA A 110 -9.33 -28.24 0.68
C ALA A 110 -7.99 -28.47 -0.04
N ASP A 111 -7.63 -29.73 -0.29
CA ASP A 111 -6.38 -30.10 -0.97
C ASP A 111 -6.24 -29.56 -2.41
N TYR A 112 -7.35 -29.16 -3.03
CA TYR A 112 -7.36 -28.65 -4.41
C TYR A 112 -7.30 -27.13 -4.49
N PHE A 113 -7.87 -26.41 -3.52
CA PHE A 113 -7.91 -24.95 -3.56
C PHE A 113 -7.04 -24.28 -2.49
N LEU A 114 -6.64 -24.97 -1.43
CA LEU A 114 -5.73 -24.40 -0.42
C LEU A 114 -4.28 -24.78 -0.74
N HIS A 115 -3.46 -23.76 -0.93
CA HIS A 115 -2.02 -23.89 -1.09
C HIS A 115 -1.29 -23.20 0.05
N ARG A 116 -0.23 -23.79 0.61
CA ARG A 116 0.58 -23.10 1.62
C ARG A 116 1.20 -21.85 1.02
N GLN A 117 1.14 -20.72 1.72
CA GLN A 117 1.76 -19.46 1.27
C GLN A 117 3.27 -19.62 1.00
N SER A 118 3.95 -20.52 1.72
CA SER A 118 5.38 -20.83 1.51
C SER A 118 5.69 -21.59 0.21
N GLU A 119 4.67 -22.12 -0.47
CA GLU A 119 4.81 -22.97 -1.67
C GLU A 119 4.32 -22.28 -2.95
N VAL A 120 3.78 -21.06 -2.82
CA VAL A 120 3.29 -20.27 -3.95
C VAL A 120 4.20 -19.08 -4.22
N GLN A 121 4.14 -18.58 -5.46
CA GLN A 121 4.70 -17.28 -5.80
C GLN A 121 3.57 -16.27 -5.90
N MET A 122 3.62 -15.24 -5.06
CA MET A 122 2.77 -14.05 -5.20
C MET A 122 3.26 -13.15 -6.35
N LEU A 123 2.32 -12.53 -7.04
CA LEU A 123 2.55 -11.66 -8.19
C LEU A 123 1.91 -10.29 -7.99
N LEU A 124 2.18 -9.35 -8.90
CA LEU A 124 1.55 -8.03 -8.87
C LEU A 124 0.02 -8.19 -8.98
N PRO A 125 -0.77 -7.70 -8.00
CA PRO A 125 -2.21 -7.99 -7.93
C PRO A 125 -3.03 -7.31 -9.04
N VAL A 126 -2.59 -6.14 -9.50
CA VAL A 126 -3.29 -5.35 -10.53
C VAL A 126 -2.33 -4.97 -11.64
N ARG A 127 -2.86 -4.88 -12.86
CA ARG A 127 -2.19 -4.17 -13.94
C ARG A 127 -2.47 -2.68 -13.74
N VAL A 128 -1.50 -1.97 -13.19
CA VAL A 128 -1.60 -0.53 -12.92
C VAL A 128 -1.62 0.24 -14.24
N GLY A 129 -2.69 1.01 -14.46
CA GLY A 129 -2.82 1.90 -15.61
C GLY A 129 -1.98 3.15 -15.39
N ASP A 130 -2.43 3.98 -14.45
CA ASP A 130 -1.73 5.14 -13.93
C ASP A 130 -1.42 4.99 -12.43
N TYR A 131 -0.33 5.62 -12.02
CA TYR A 131 0.08 5.74 -10.62
C TYR A 131 0.22 7.22 -10.29
N THR A 132 -0.46 7.65 -9.23
CA THR A 132 -0.31 8.98 -8.64
C THR A 132 0.17 8.86 -7.21
N ASP A 133 1.16 9.68 -6.86
CA ASP A 133 1.70 9.77 -5.52
C ASP A 133 1.28 11.09 -4.87
N PHE A 134 0.62 11.01 -3.73
CA PHE A 134 0.22 12.19 -2.96
C PHE A 134 1.31 12.60 -1.98
N TYR A 135 1.04 13.65 -1.21
CA TYR A 135 1.98 14.20 -0.24
C TYR A 135 1.22 14.59 1.04
N SER A 136 0.48 13.65 1.61
CA SER A 136 -0.63 13.94 2.51
C SER A 136 -0.35 13.84 4.02
N SER A 137 0.86 13.45 4.44
CA SER A 137 1.29 13.58 5.85
C SER A 137 1.81 14.99 6.14
N ARG A 138 1.22 15.63 7.16
CA ARG A 138 1.61 16.99 7.58
C ARG A 138 2.99 16.98 8.22
N GLU A 139 3.25 15.98 9.05
CA GLU A 139 4.50 15.74 9.75
C GLU A 139 5.62 15.57 8.73
N HIS A 140 5.44 14.70 7.73
CA HIS A 140 6.41 14.50 6.66
C HIS A 140 6.69 15.80 5.89
N ALA A 141 5.63 16.48 5.44
CA ALA A 141 5.75 17.74 4.73
C ALA A 141 6.49 18.83 5.55
N THR A 142 6.23 18.88 6.86
CA THR A 142 6.88 19.80 7.78
C THR A 142 8.34 19.42 8.02
N ASN A 143 8.66 18.14 8.17
CA ASN A 143 10.03 17.66 8.38
C ASN A 143 10.91 17.98 7.18
N VAL A 144 10.49 17.57 5.98
CA VAL A 144 11.20 17.87 4.72
C VAL A 144 11.32 19.38 4.54
N GLY A 145 10.22 20.12 4.71
CA GLY A 145 10.23 21.58 4.63
C GLY A 145 11.24 22.24 5.57
N THR A 146 11.32 21.77 6.82
CA THR A 146 12.26 22.28 7.82
C THR A 146 13.71 22.07 7.37
N MET A 147 14.04 20.89 6.82
CA MET A 147 15.39 20.58 6.34
C MET A 147 15.85 21.41 5.13
N PHE A 148 14.91 21.88 4.31
CA PHE A 148 15.20 22.57 3.04
C PHE A 148 14.94 24.09 3.07
N ARG A 149 14.00 24.58 3.88
CA ARG A 149 13.54 25.99 3.86
C ARG A 149 13.56 26.72 5.22
N SER A 150 13.74 26.01 6.33
CA SER A 150 13.52 26.43 7.73
C SER A 150 12.15 26.03 8.31
N LYS A 151 12.07 26.03 9.65
CA LYS A 151 10.88 25.63 10.41
C LYS A 151 9.68 26.56 10.14
N GLU A 152 9.94 27.86 9.98
CA GLU A 152 8.91 28.88 9.75
C GLU A 152 8.28 28.78 8.36
N ASN A 153 9.04 28.23 7.40
CA ASN A 153 8.64 28.10 5.99
C ASN A 153 8.50 26.63 5.55
N ALA A 154 8.23 25.74 6.52
CA ALA A 154 8.25 24.32 6.29
C ALA A 154 7.17 23.89 5.30
N LEU A 155 5.91 24.29 5.53
CA LEU A 155 4.82 24.02 4.60
C LEU A 155 4.73 25.11 3.53
N MET A 156 4.60 24.68 2.27
CA MET A 156 4.26 25.60 1.19
C MET A 156 2.80 26.06 1.36
N PRO A 157 2.44 27.29 0.96
CA PRO A 157 1.12 27.85 1.24
C PRO A 157 -0.05 26.98 0.77
N ASN A 158 0.10 26.30 -0.38
CA ASN A 158 -0.94 25.46 -0.98
C ASN A 158 -1.21 24.14 -0.22
N TRP A 159 -0.26 23.65 0.58
CA TRP A 159 -0.31 22.31 1.14
C TRP A 159 -1.52 22.06 2.07
N LEU A 160 -1.93 23.09 2.82
CA LEU A 160 -3.10 23.03 3.70
C LEU A 160 -4.43 23.27 2.96
N HIS A 161 -4.40 23.57 1.66
CA HIS A 161 -5.60 23.89 0.87
C HIS A 161 -5.97 22.81 -0.14
N LEU A 162 -5.03 21.96 -0.54
CA LEU A 162 -5.28 20.83 -1.45
C LEU A 162 -4.32 19.67 -1.16
N PRO A 163 -4.74 18.41 -1.43
CA PRO A 163 -3.84 17.27 -1.37
C PRO A 163 -2.89 17.30 -2.57
N VAL A 164 -1.71 17.87 -2.37
CA VAL A 164 -0.65 17.93 -3.40
C VAL A 164 -0.29 16.50 -3.82
N GLY A 165 -0.10 16.28 -5.12
CA GLY A 165 0.37 15.02 -5.67
C GLY A 165 1.00 15.19 -7.05
N TYR A 166 1.60 14.13 -7.57
CA TYR A 166 2.24 14.09 -8.89
C TYR A 166 2.05 12.71 -9.53
N HIS A 167 2.18 12.66 -10.87
CA HIS A 167 2.14 11.38 -11.58
C HIS A 167 3.44 10.61 -11.31
N GLY A 168 3.31 9.42 -10.74
CA GLY A 168 4.41 8.47 -10.56
C GLY A 168 4.65 7.63 -11.81
N ARG A 169 5.44 6.55 -11.67
CA ARG A 169 5.77 5.66 -12.79
C ARG A 169 5.19 4.26 -12.60
N ALA A 170 4.07 3.98 -13.26
CA ALA A 170 3.40 2.67 -13.17
C ALA A 170 4.28 1.47 -13.61
N SER A 171 5.16 1.65 -14.60
CA SER A 171 5.95 0.53 -15.16
C SER A 171 7.00 -0.05 -14.22
N SER A 172 7.38 0.67 -13.17
CA SER A 172 8.39 0.27 -12.18
C SER A 172 7.77 -0.06 -10.82
N ILE A 173 6.44 -0.23 -10.76
CA ILE A 173 5.77 -0.84 -9.62
C ILE A 173 6.02 -2.34 -9.66
N ILE A 174 6.63 -2.86 -8.60
CA ILE A 174 7.05 -4.25 -8.44
C ILE A 174 6.40 -4.86 -7.20
N VAL A 175 6.20 -6.18 -7.22
CA VAL A 175 5.67 -6.91 -6.06
C VAL A 175 6.76 -7.11 -5.00
N SER A 176 6.34 -7.15 -3.74
CA SER A 176 7.14 -7.53 -2.57
C SER A 176 8.10 -8.70 -2.84
N GLY A 177 9.31 -8.62 -2.28
CA GLY A 177 10.40 -9.56 -2.46
C GLY A 177 11.26 -9.32 -3.72
N THR A 178 10.82 -8.46 -4.64
CA THR A 178 11.64 -8.10 -5.82
C THR A 178 12.84 -7.24 -5.39
N PRO A 179 14.09 -7.62 -5.72
CA PRO A 179 15.26 -6.82 -5.39
C PRO A 179 15.26 -5.47 -6.10
N VAL A 180 15.76 -4.43 -5.43
CA VAL A 180 15.82 -3.05 -5.93
C VAL A 180 17.27 -2.67 -6.18
N ARG A 181 17.61 -2.36 -7.42
CA ARG A 181 18.97 -1.93 -7.76
C ARG A 181 19.17 -0.46 -7.42
N ARG A 182 20.23 -0.13 -6.69
CA ARG A 182 20.64 1.25 -6.45
C ARG A 182 20.78 1.99 -7.79
N PRO A 183 20.05 3.11 -8.00
CA PRO A 183 20.09 3.82 -9.26
C PRO A 183 21.40 4.58 -9.41
N LYS A 184 21.82 4.75 -10.66
CA LYS A 184 22.81 5.76 -11.07
C LYS A 184 22.07 6.99 -11.58
N GLY A 185 22.63 8.16 -11.39
CA GLY A 185 22.05 9.39 -11.90
C GLY A 185 22.99 10.57 -11.78
N GLN A 186 22.50 11.75 -12.17
CA GLN A 186 23.20 13.00 -11.89
C GLN A 186 22.91 13.44 -10.46
N GLN A 187 23.93 13.94 -9.78
CA GLN A 187 23.80 14.57 -8.47
C GLN A 187 24.57 15.89 -8.46
N MET A 188 24.16 16.81 -7.59
CA MET A 188 24.88 18.06 -7.30
C MET A 188 25.30 18.08 -5.83
N PRO A 189 26.47 17.49 -5.49
CA PRO A 189 26.99 17.51 -4.12
C PRO A 189 27.20 18.93 -3.61
N ASP A 190 27.06 19.12 -2.29
CA ASP A 190 27.28 20.43 -1.67
C ASP A 190 28.72 20.91 -1.93
N GLY A 191 28.88 22.14 -2.44
CA GLY A 191 30.17 22.72 -2.81
C GLY A 191 30.69 22.35 -4.20
N ALA A 192 30.00 21.50 -4.97
CA ALA A 192 30.36 21.21 -6.35
C ALA A 192 30.00 22.37 -7.30
N GLU A 193 30.85 22.63 -8.29
CA GLU A 193 30.56 23.62 -9.36
C GLU A 193 29.75 23.03 -10.53
N LYS A 194 29.78 21.70 -10.70
CA LYS A 194 29.13 20.96 -11.78
C LYS A 194 28.54 19.65 -11.25
N PRO A 195 27.44 19.14 -11.85
CA PRO A 195 26.89 17.86 -11.46
C PRO A 195 27.88 16.73 -11.74
N VAL A 196 27.80 15.68 -10.93
CA VAL A 196 28.55 14.42 -11.10
C VAL A 196 27.58 13.32 -11.49
N PHE A 197 28.08 12.25 -12.10
CA PHE A 197 27.31 11.05 -12.44
C PHE A 197 27.85 9.85 -11.66
N GLY A 198 26.96 9.09 -11.04
CA GLY A 198 27.33 7.87 -10.33
C GLY A 198 26.17 7.26 -9.54
N PRO A 199 26.45 6.21 -8.73
CA PRO A 199 25.47 5.60 -7.85
C PRO A 199 24.92 6.61 -6.83
N SER A 200 23.62 6.54 -6.56
CA SER A 200 22.99 7.32 -5.48
C SER A 200 23.63 7.00 -4.14
N ARG A 201 23.96 8.04 -3.37
CA ARG A 201 24.53 7.96 -2.02
C ARG A 201 23.46 8.09 -0.93
N LEU A 202 22.28 8.57 -1.29
CA LEU A 202 21.17 8.86 -0.38
C LEU A 202 19.93 8.05 -0.79
N LEU A 203 20.06 6.72 -0.82
CA LEU A 203 18.97 5.80 -1.14
C LEU A 203 18.08 5.60 0.09
N ASP A 204 16.78 5.67 -0.10
CA ASP A 204 15.80 5.77 0.96
C ASP A 204 14.55 4.94 0.66
N PHE A 205 13.83 4.59 1.72
CA PHE A 205 12.46 4.09 1.63
C PHE A 205 11.48 5.23 1.92
N GLU A 206 10.23 5.07 1.48
CA GLU A 206 9.11 5.87 1.95
C GLU A 206 7.99 4.95 2.40
N LEU A 207 7.63 5.01 3.68
CA LEU A 207 6.51 4.26 4.24
C LEU A 207 5.20 4.84 3.73
N GLU A 208 4.51 4.10 2.88
CA GLU A 208 3.22 4.51 2.33
C GLU A 208 2.19 3.40 2.32
N MET A 209 0.96 3.79 2.05
CA MET A 209 -0.08 2.88 1.58
C MET A 209 -0.64 3.42 0.28
N ALA A 210 -1.12 2.51 -0.57
CA ALA A 210 -1.79 2.89 -1.81
C ALA A 210 -3.16 2.25 -1.90
N PHE A 211 -4.13 3.04 -2.35
CA PHE A 211 -5.45 2.55 -2.67
C PHE A 211 -5.58 2.25 -4.17
N VAL A 212 -6.40 1.25 -4.48
CA VAL A 212 -6.66 0.79 -5.85
C VAL A 212 -8.04 1.26 -6.29
N ILE A 213 -8.12 1.86 -7.47
CA ILE A 213 -9.38 2.31 -8.06
C ILE A 213 -10.23 1.12 -8.48
N GLY A 214 -11.45 1.08 -7.95
CA GLY A 214 -12.48 0.07 -8.15
C GLY A 214 -13.52 0.39 -9.22
N ARG A 215 -13.60 1.65 -9.64
CA ARG A 215 -14.59 2.14 -10.62
C ARG A 215 -13.96 3.23 -11.48
N GLU A 216 -14.26 3.23 -12.76
CA GLU A 216 -13.74 4.23 -13.70
C GLU A 216 -14.68 5.43 -13.88
N THR A 217 -14.14 6.55 -14.38
CA THR A 217 -14.90 7.72 -14.84
C THR A 217 -14.62 8.01 -16.31
N ALA A 218 -15.54 8.70 -16.99
CA ALA A 218 -15.24 9.25 -18.31
C ALA A 218 -14.41 10.54 -18.18
N LEU A 219 -13.59 10.84 -19.20
CA LEU A 219 -12.86 12.11 -19.26
C LEU A 219 -13.84 13.29 -19.20
N GLY A 220 -13.54 14.25 -18.32
CA GLY A 220 -14.40 15.40 -18.02
C GLY A 220 -15.39 15.17 -16.87
N GLN A 221 -15.44 13.97 -16.28
CA GLN A 221 -16.27 13.68 -15.10
C GLN A 221 -15.43 13.64 -13.83
N SER A 222 -15.86 14.39 -12.83
CA SER A 222 -15.28 14.38 -11.49
C SER A 222 -16.04 13.43 -10.55
N VAL A 223 -15.34 12.96 -9.51
CA VAL A 223 -15.93 12.19 -8.41
C VAL A 223 -16.27 13.14 -7.28
N ASP A 224 -17.53 13.15 -6.84
CA ASP A 224 -17.92 13.89 -5.63
C ASP A 224 -17.27 13.23 -4.40
N ILE A 225 -16.83 14.05 -3.45
CA ILE A 225 -16.19 13.55 -2.23
C ILE A 225 -17.10 12.61 -1.43
N ALA A 226 -18.41 12.78 -1.50
CA ALA A 226 -19.37 11.89 -0.84
C ALA A 226 -19.38 10.48 -1.42
N ASP A 227 -19.01 10.33 -2.71
CA ASP A 227 -19.00 9.06 -3.43
C ASP A 227 -17.59 8.48 -3.54
N ALA A 228 -16.54 9.22 -3.15
CA ALA A 228 -15.15 8.87 -3.45
C ALA A 228 -14.74 7.48 -2.95
N GLU A 229 -15.16 7.08 -1.74
CA GLU A 229 -14.86 5.74 -1.24
C GLU A 229 -15.52 4.62 -2.06
N ASP A 230 -16.62 4.88 -2.77
CA ASP A 230 -17.26 3.91 -3.68
C ASP A 230 -16.43 3.60 -4.92
N TYR A 231 -15.48 4.48 -5.25
CA TYR A 231 -14.52 4.29 -6.33
C TYR A 231 -13.24 3.58 -5.86
N ILE A 232 -13.12 3.25 -4.57
CA ILE A 232 -11.94 2.59 -4.02
C ILE A 232 -12.26 1.12 -3.74
N PHE A 233 -11.43 0.22 -4.28
CA PHE A 233 -11.56 -1.23 -4.07
C PHE A 233 -10.95 -1.66 -2.73
N GLY A 234 -9.71 -1.26 -2.49
CA GLY A 234 -8.94 -1.66 -1.30
C GLY A 234 -7.56 -1.01 -1.26
N LEU A 235 -6.78 -1.40 -0.25
CA LEU A 235 -5.47 -0.84 0.05
C LEU A 235 -4.38 -1.92 0.01
N CYS A 236 -3.15 -1.49 -0.24
CA CYS A 236 -1.92 -2.26 -0.07
C CYS A 236 -0.84 -1.38 0.57
N LEU A 237 0.22 -2.02 1.11
CA LEU A 237 1.42 -1.31 1.52
C LEU A 237 2.17 -0.85 0.26
N PHE A 238 2.83 0.31 0.35
CA PHE A 238 3.57 0.90 -0.75
C PHE A 238 4.90 1.45 -0.23
N ASN A 239 6.01 1.09 -0.87
CA ASN A 239 7.33 1.67 -0.62
C ASN A 239 7.78 2.43 -1.86
N ASP A 240 7.76 3.77 -1.79
CA ASP A 240 8.24 4.61 -2.87
C ASP A 240 9.75 4.88 -2.76
N TRP A 241 10.55 3.95 -3.29
CA TRP A 241 12.00 4.02 -3.18
C TRP A 241 12.53 5.33 -3.75
N SER A 242 13.42 5.95 -2.99
CA SER A 242 13.82 7.33 -3.26
C SER A 242 15.33 7.52 -3.27
N ALA A 243 15.86 8.05 -4.36
CA ALA A 243 17.25 8.49 -4.47
C ALA A 243 17.34 10.00 -4.24
N ARG A 244 17.49 10.41 -2.98
CA ARG A 244 17.30 11.82 -2.54
C ARG A 244 18.29 12.79 -3.16
N ASP A 245 19.50 12.35 -3.45
CA ASP A 245 20.54 13.14 -4.09
C ASP A 245 20.28 13.40 -5.57
N ILE A 246 19.74 12.41 -6.30
CA ILE A 246 19.25 12.56 -7.67
C ILE A 246 18.03 13.48 -7.66
N GLN A 247 17.06 13.19 -6.79
CA GLN A 247 15.81 13.96 -6.65
C GLN A 247 16.09 15.45 -6.39
N LYS A 248 16.95 15.78 -5.41
CA LYS A 248 17.30 17.16 -5.04
C LYS A 248 17.81 17.96 -6.25
N TRP A 249 18.57 17.33 -7.15
CA TRP A 249 19.14 17.99 -8.32
C TRP A 249 18.11 18.19 -9.44
N GLU A 250 17.24 17.21 -9.68
CA GLU A 250 16.36 17.23 -10.86
C GLU A 250 15.00 17.92 -10.64
N TYR A 251 14.50 17.98 -9.40
CA TYR A 251 13.06 18.18 -9.19
C TYR A 251 12.54 19.59 -9.49
N VAL A 252 13.43 20.58 -9.59
CA VAL A 252 13.01 21.96 -9.87
C VAL A 252 13.05 22.22 -11.38
N PRO A 253 11.95 22.68 -12.01
CA PRO A 253 10.63 22.99 -11.43
C PRO A 253 9.56 21.90 -11.59
N LEU A 254 9.91 20.74 -12.17
CA LEU A 254 8.93 19.80 -12.73
C LEU A 254 8.46 18.69 -11.75
N GLY A 255 9.02 18.64 -10.55
CA GLY A 255 8.75 17.60 -9.57
C GLY A 255 9.69 16.38 -9.68
N PRO A 256 9.54 15.39 -8.79
CA PRO A 256 10.37 14.19 -8.76
C PRO A 256 10.26 13.38 -10.06
N PHE A 257 11.36 12.77 -10.51
CA PHE A 257 11.37 11.95 -11.72
C PHE A 257 12.27 10.70 -11.59
N LEU A 258 13.57 10.78 -11.91
CA LEU A 258 14.49 9.65 -11.79
C LEU A 258 14.87 9.33 -10.34
N GLY A 259 14.69 10.28 -9.44
CA GLY A 259 14.78 10.09 -8.00
C GLY A 259 13.73 9.15 -7.43
N LYS A 260 12.70 8.79 -8.20
CA LYS A 260 11.57 7.92 -7.79
C LYS A 260 11.35 6.74 -8.74
N SER A 261 11.31 7.01 -10.04
CA SER A 261 10.85 6.05 -11.07
C SER A 261 11.67 4.77 -11.25
N PHE A 262 12.74 4.55 -10.50
CA PHE A 262 13.58 3.35 -10.58
C PHE A 262 12.94 2.12 -9.94
N ALA A 263 12.12 2.29 -8.88
CA ALA A 263 11.34 1.22 -8.27
C ALA A 263 10.29 1.78 -7.30
N SER A 264 9.10 1.20 -7.28
CA SER A 264 8.16 1.32 -6.15
C SER A 264 7.65 -0.07 -5.81
N THR A 265 7.66 -0.48 -4.54
CA THR A 265 7.29 -1.86 -4.14
C THR A 265 5.94 -1.89 -3.45
N ILE A 266 5.08 -2.86 -3.78
CA ILE A 266 3.79 -3.05 -3.11
C ILE A 266 3.65 -4.41 -2.45
N SER A 267 2.84 -4.49 -1.39
CA SER A 267 2.41 -5.79 -0.85
C SER A 267 1.49 -6.51 -1.85
N PRO A 268 1.51 -7.85 -1.90
CA PRO A 268 0.78 -8.60 -2.92
C PRO A 268 -0.74 -8.72 -2.66
N TRP A 269 -1.18 -8.34 -1.47
CA TRP A 269 -2.56 -8.50 -1.00
C TRP A 269 -3.27 -7.15 -0.98
N ILE A 270 -4.39 -7.07 -1.71
CA ILE A 270 -5.30 -5.92 -1.64
C ILE A 270 -6.36 -6.20 -0.58
N VAL A 271 -6.24 -5.53 0.56
CA VAL A 271 -7.23 -5.59 1.65
C VAL A 271 -8.39 -4.67 1.29
N THR A 272 -9.61 -5.19 1.25
CA THR A 272 -10.78 -4.41 0.81
C THR A 272 -11.19 -3.38 1.85
N LEU A 273 -11.80 -2.26 1.43
CA LEU A 273 -12.38 -1.30 2.37
C LEU A 273 -13.42 -1.93 3.30
N ASP A 274 -14.19 -2.91 2.82
CA ASP A 274 -15.14 -3.67 3.64
C ASP A 274 -14.47 -4.38 4.82
N ALA A 275 -13.23 -4.87 4.65
CA ALA A 275 -12.45 -5.50 5.72
C ALA A 275 -11.96 -4.49 6.76
N LEU A 276 -11.73 -3.25 6.32
CA LEU A 276 -11.16 -2.18 7.13
C LEU A 276 -12.22 -1.39 7.90
N GLU A 277 -13.49 -1.49 7.52
CA GLU A 277 -14.60 -0.76 8.13
C GLU A 277 -14.67 -0.85 9.67
N PRO A 278 -14.40 -1.99 10.34
CA PRO A 278 -14.37 -2.06 11.81
C PRO A 278 -13.33 -1.16 12.48
N PHE A 279 -12.32 -0.72 11.72
CA PHE A 279 -11.17 0.07 12.14
C PHE A 279 -11.24 1.53 11.64
N ARG A 280 -12.36 1.93 11.04
CA ARG A 280 -12.62 3.32 10.66
C ARG A 280 -12.52 4.23 11.88
N THR A 281 -11.83 5.35 11.71
CA THR A 281 -11.54 6.32 12.77
C THR A 281 -11.48 7.74 12.23
N GLU A 282 -11.48 8.71 13.13
CA GLU A 282 -11.31 10.12 12.79
C GLU A 282 -9.88 10.38 12.33
N GLY A 283 -9.74 11.17 11.26
CA GLY A 283 -8.44 11.71 10.85
C GLY A 283 -8.05 12.96 11.65
N PRO A 284 -6.89 13.56 11.33
CA PRO A 284 -6.48 14.84 11.89
C PRO A 284 -7.50 15.95 11.58
N LYS A 285 -7.70 16.86 12.52
CA LYS A 285 -8.53 18.06 12.28
C LYS A 285 -7.83 18.98 11.28
N GLN A 286 -8.58 19.43 10.27
CA GLN A 286 -8.05 20.32 9.24
C GLN A 286 -8.28 21.79 9.61
N ASP A 287 -7.20 22.56 9.56
CA ASP A 287 -7.18 24.01 9.77
C ASP A 287 -6.15 24.65 8.81
N PRO A 288 -6.57 25.52 7.87
CA PRO A 288 -7.94 25.99 7.64
C PRO A 288 -8.90 24.89 7.17
N ASN A 289 -10.21 25.17 7.32
CA ASN A 289 -11.24 24.32 6.74
C ASN A 289 -11.09 24.30 5.20
N PRO A 290 -11.03 23.13 4.54
CA PRO A 290 -10.91 23.06 3.09
C PRO A 290 -12.10 23.69 2.37
N LEU A 291 -11.92 23.95 1.08
CA LEU A 291 -13.02 24.35 0.20
C LEU A 291 -14.12 23.26 0.17
N PRO A 292 -15.40 23.62 -0.11
CA PRO A 292 -16.53 22.70 0.03
C PRO A 292 -16.38 21.33 -0.66
N TYR A 293 -15.74 21.28 -1.84
CA TYR A 293 -15.54 20.03 -2.59
C TYR A 293 -14.58 19.04 -1.91
N LEU A 294 -13.84 19.47 -0.88
CA LEU A 294 -12.94 18.65 -0.08
C LEU A 294 -13.45 18.41 1.35
N GLN A 295 -14.65 18.84 1.69
CA GLN A 295 -15.18 18.63 3.05
C GLN A 295 -15.80 17.23 3.17
N THR A 296 -15.27 16.41 4.07
CA THR A 296 -15.82 15.09 4.38
C THR A 296 -16.89 15.18 5.47
N LYS A 297 -17.75 14.15 5.56
CA LYS A 297 -18.68 13.96 6.68
C LYS A 297 -18.27 12.72 7.47
N GLY A 298 -18.12 12.88 8.78
CA GLY A 298 -17.76 11.76 9.66
C GLY A 298 -16.31 11.28 9.49
N PRO A 299 -15.99 10.10 10.06
CA PRO A 299 -14.63 9.62 10.10
C PRO A 299 -14.13 9.17 8.72
N GLY A 300 -13.04 9.79 8.25
CA GLY A 300 -12.46 9.59 6.91
C GLY A 300 -11.11 8.87 6.90
N SER A 301 -10.74 8.17 7.99
CA SER A 301 -9.47 7.46 8.10
C SER A 301 -9.63 6.08 8.71
N PHE A 302 -8.53 5.33 8.79
CA PHE A 302 -8.46 3.97 9.33
C PHE A 302 -7.30 3.83 10.32
N ASP A 303 -7.53 3.13 11.43
CA ASP A 303 -6.49 2.80 12.41
C ASP A 303 -5.66 1.61 11.90
N ILE A 304 -4.69 1.90 11.04
CA ILE A 304 -3.76 0.92 10.47
C ILE A 304 -2.38 1.19 11.06
N GLN A 305 -1.93 0.30 11.94
CA GLN A 305 -0.58 0.31 12.47
C GLN A 305 0.40 -0.03 11.35
N LEU A 306 1.51 0.70 11.28
CA LEU A 306 2.51 0.56 10.23
C LEU A 306 3.90 0.47 10.85
N GLU A 307 4.76 -0.35 10.30
CA GLU A 307 6.17 -0.41 10.70
C GLU A 307 7.11 -0.58 9.51
N VAL A 308 8.36 -0.14 9.70
CA VAL A 308 9.47 -0.43 8.79
C VAL A 308 10.62 -1.07 9.55
N GLU A 309 11.02 -2.24 9.11
CA GLU A 309 12.25 -2.92 9.54
C GLU A 309 13.34 -2.74 8.47
N ILE A 310 14.57 -2.41 8.91
CA ILE A 310 15.77 -2.53 8.08
C ILE A 310 16.54 -3.77 8.55
N ARG A 311 16.78 -4.69 7.63
CA ARG A 311 17.58 -5.89 7.85
C ARG A 311 18.88 -5.83 7.04
N PRO A 312 20.04 -5.76 7.70
CA PRO A 312 21.33 -5.90 7.01
C PRO A 312 21.47 -7.26 6.31
N GLU A 313 22.39 -7.36 5.35
CA GLU A 313 22.64 -8.63 4.64
C GLU A 313 23.05 -9.78 5.57
N ALA A 314 23.79 -9.45 6.63
CA ALA A 314 24.15 -10.36 7.70
C ALA A 314 23.67 -9.80 9.04
N GLY A 315 22.93 -10.60 9.81
CA GLY A 315 22.52 -10.26 11.17
C GLY A 315 21.02 -10.01 11.33
N GLU A 316 20.68 -9.47 12.50
CA GLU A 316 19.30 -9.20 12.91
C GLU A 316 18.83 -7.84 12.38
N GLY A 317 17.56 -7.77 11.98
CA GLY A 317 16.95 -6.51 11.57
C GLY A 317 16.54 -5.65 12.76
N LYS A 318 16.23 -4.39 12.48
CA LYS A 318 15.73 -3.42 13.45
C LYS A 318 14.51 -2.71 12.90
N VAL A 319 13.44 -2.65 13.70
CA VAL A 319 12.31 -1.74 13.44
C VAL A 319 12.80 -0.31 13.65
N VAL A 320 12.80 0.48 12.58
CA VAL A 320 13.28 1.87 12.56
C VAL A 320 12.14 2.88 12.52
N CYS A 321 10.94 2.45 12.15
CA CYS A 321 9.74 3.28 12.10
C CYS A 321 8.53 2.50 12.65
N GLN A 322 7.74 3.13 13.52
CA GLN A 322 6.41 2.68 13.93
C GLN A 322 5.43 3.85 13.82
N SER A 323 4.54 3.80 12.84
CA SER A 323 3.63 4.89 12.48
C SER A 323 2.19 4.37 12.36
N ASN A 324 1.29 5.21 11.84
CA ASN A 324 -0.09 4.84 11.63
C ASN A 324 -0.73 5.63 10.48
N PHE A 325 -1.51 4.95 9.65
CA PHE A 325 -2.24 5.56 8.52
C PHE A 325 -3.18 6.69 8.96
N LYS A 326 -3.71 6.65 10.20
CA LYS A 326 -4.59 7.69 10.76
C LYS A 326 -3.94 9.06 10.92
N HIS A 327 -2.62 9.18 10.74
CA HIS A 327 -1.91 10.46 10.76
C HIS A 327 -1.98 11.25 9.45
N LEU A 328 -2.48 10.65 8.36
CA LEU A 328 -2.65 11.38 7.10
C LEU A 328 -3.64 12.54 7.26
N TYR A 329 -3.18 13.75 6.91
CA TYR A 329 -3.98 14.97 7.01
C TYR A 329 -5.05 15.07 5.92
N TRP A 330 -4.75 14.53 4.74
CA TRP A 330 -5.71 14.40 3.65
C TRP A 330 -6.15 12.94 3.51
N SER A 331 -7.45 12.70 3.52
CA SER A 331 -8.01 11.35 3.36
C SER A 331 -7.95 10.87 1.91
N MET A 332 -8.11 9.55 1.70
CA MET A 332 -8.23 8.97 0.35
C MET A 332 -9.41 9.56 -0.43
N ALA A 333 -10.52 9.83 0.25
CA ALA A 333 -11.68 10.48 -0.36
C ALA A 333 -11.34 11.88 -0.90
N GLN A 334 -10.59 12.68 -0.12
CA GLN A 334 -10.12 14.00 -0.54
C GLN A 334 -9.10 13.91 -1.68
N GLN A 335 -8.16 12.98 -1.59
CA GLN A 335 -7.16 12.71 -2.63
C GLN A 335 -7.85 12.42 -3.97
N LEU A 336 -8.82 11.50 -3.98
CA LEU A 336 -9.53 11.12 -5.21
C LEU A 336 -10.44 12.23 -5.75
N ALA A 337 -11.19 12.90 -4.87
CA ALA A 337 -12.04 14.04 -5.26
C ALA A 337 -11.19 15.15 -5.89
N HIS A 338 -10.02 15.46 -5.31
CA HIS A 338 -9.10 16.45 -5.88
C HIS A 338 -8.52 15.99 -7.22
N HIS A 339 -8.09 14.74 -7.33
CA HIS A 339 -7.48 14.21 -8.54
C HIS A 339 -8.40 14.34 -9.76
N THR A 340 -9.71 14.15 -9.54
CA THR A 340 -10.71 14.14 -10.61
C THR A 340 -11.41 15.49 -10.81
N VAL A 341 -11.16 16.50 -9.96
CA VAL A 341 -11.90 17.78 -9.96
C VAL A 341 -11.77 18.56 -11.28
N ASN A 342 -10.67 18.36 -12.00
CA ASN A 342 -10.43 18.99 -13.30
C ASN A 342 -10.96 18.17 -14.50
N GLY A 343 -11.63 17.04 -14.23
CA GLY A 343 -12.10 16.10 -15.23
C GLY A 343 -11.08 15.02 -15.64
N CYS A 344 -9.95 14.88 -14.95
CA CYS A 344 -9.05 13.73 -15.13
C CYS A 344 -9.81 12.42 -14.89
N ASN A 345 -9.78 11.52 -15.86
CA ASN A 345 -10.44 10.22 -15.73
C ASN A 345 -9.58 9.24 -14.94
N ILE A 346 -10.23 8.38 -14.17
CA ILE A 346 -9.61 7.26 -13.46
C ILE A 346 -10.07 5.95 -14.08
N ARG A 347 -9.25 4.91 -13.98
CA ARG A 347 -9.52 3.57 -14.53
C ARG A 347 -9.39 2.50 -13.45
N VAL A 348 -10.09 1.39 -13.65
CA VAL A 348 -9.98 0.24 -12.75
C VAL A 348 -8.54 -0.28 -12.69
N GLY A 349 -7.99 -0.32 -11.48
CA GLY A 349 -6.61 -0.73 -11.21
C GLY A 349 -5.58 0.40 -11.22
N ASP A 350 -5.99 1.65 -11.46
CA ASP A 350 -5.13 2.80 -11.15
C ASP A 350 -4.79 2.81 -9.65
N MET A 351 -3.59 3.27 -9.33
CA MET A 351 -3.03 3.22 -7.98
C MET A 351 -2.75 4.64 -7.48
N MET A 352 -3.16 4.92 -6.25
CA MET A 352 -2.96 6.22 -5.62
C MET A 352 -2.29 6.02 -4.27
N ALA A 353 -1.01 6.39 -4.17
CA ALA A 353 -0.24 6.28 -2.94
C ALA A 353 -0.41 7.53 -2.07
N SER A 354 -0.32 7.36 -0.76
CA SER A 354 -0.65 8.38 0.22
C SER A 354 0.34 9.56 0.26
N GLY A 355 1.55 9.36 -0.27
CA GLY A 355 2.73 10.05 0.21
C GLY A 355 3.20 9.48 1.55
N THR A 356 4.47 9.70 1.86
CA THR A 356 5.13 9.19 3.07
C THR A 356 4.32 9.45 4.34
N ILE A 357 4.11 8.41 5.14
CA ILE A 357 3.31 8.44 6.37
C ILE A 357 4.23 8.63 7.58
N SER A 358 4.40 9.88 7.99
CA SER A 358 5.06 10.24 9.24
C SER A 358 4.03 10.57 10.32
N GLY A 359 4.25 10.05 11.53
CA GLY A 359 3.51 10.41 12.72
C GLY A 359 4.18 11.52 13.55
N PRO A 360 3.60 11.86 14.72
CA PRO A 360 4.02 13.02 15.50
C PRO A 360 5.34 12.85 16.26
N THR A 361 5.84 11.61 16.41
CA THR A 361 7.07 11.31 17.17
C THR A 361 8.22 10.89 16.23
N PRO A 362 9.49 11.15 16.58
CA PRO A 362 10.61 10.84 15.69
C PRO A 362 10.74 9.38 15.28
N ASP A 363 10.36 8.43 16.14
CA ASP A 363 10.30 6.99 15.85
C ASP A 363 9.13 6.59 14.93
N SER A 364 8.28 7.54 14.56
CA SER A 364 7.15 7.35 13.63
C SER A 364 7.36 8.04 12.27
N TYR A 365 8.57 8.54 11.98
CA TYR A 365 8.88 9.17 10.70
C TYR A 365 9.06 8.14 9.59
N GLY A 366 8.43 8.37 8.44
CA GLY A 366 8.25 7.38 7.37
C GLY A 366 9.40 7.26 6.37
N SER A 367 10.56 7.86 6.63
CA SER A 367 11.73 7.79 5.73
C SER A 367 13.06 7.88 6.48
N MET A 368 14.15 7.33 5.92
CA MET A 368 15.50 7.55 6.48
C MET A 368 15.93 8.99 6.39
N LEU A 369 15.46 9.76 5.39
CA LEU A 369 15.68 11.20 5.32
C LEU A 369 15.23 11.87 6.63
N GLU A 370 14.06 11.51 7.14
CA GLU A 370 13.51 12.07 8.37
C GLU A 370 14.12 11.44 9.63
N LEU A 371 14.15 10.11 9.71
CA LEU A 371 14.65 9.38 10.87
C LEU A 371 16.11 9.73 11.17
N SER A 372 16.93 9.89 10.12
CA SER A 372 18.32 10.28 10.26
C SER A 372 18.57 11.78 10.24
N TRP A 373 17.52 12.58 10.08
CA TRP A 373 17.59 14.03 9.94
C TRP A 373 18.60 14.49 8.88
N ARG A 374 18.38 14.10 7.63
CA ARG A 374 19.30 14.32 6.49
C ARG A 374 20.70 13.77 6.77
N GLY A 375 20.74 12.64 7.48
CA GLY A 375 21.95 11.95 7.88
C GLY A 375 22.70 12.59 9.04
N THR A 376 22.23 13.64 9.74
CA THR A 376 22.96 14.18 10.90
C THR A 376 22.82 13.34 12.16
N THR A 377 21.79 12.49 12.23
CA THR A 377 21.46 11.64 13.37
C THR A 377 21.42 10.18 12.93
N PRO A 378 22.55 9.48 12.84
CA PRO A 378 22.56 8.09 12.39
C PRO A 378 21.75 7.16 13.30
N ILE A 379 21.14 6.14 12.71
CA ILE A 379 20.43 5.07 13.42
C ILE A 379 21.41 3.94 13.73
N ALA A 380 21.64 3.65 15.01
CA ALA A 380 22.43 2.49 15.42
C ALA A 380 21.71 1.17 15.12
N MET A 381 22.43 0.18 14.60
CA MET A 381 21.94 -1.16 14.25
C MET A 381 22.41 -2.22 15.26
N PRO A 382 21.74 -3.39 15.37
CA PRO A 382 22.10 -4.43 16.34
C PRO A 382 23.53 -5.00 16.17
N ASP A 383 24.05 -4.98 14.94
CA ASP A 383 25.41 -5.44 14.61
C ASP A 383 26.51 -4.40 14.94
N GLY A 384 26.14 -3.25 15.51
CA GLY A 384 27.05 -2.14 15.81
C GLY A 384 27.32 -1.20 14.64
N SER A 385 26.77 -1.47 13.45
CA SER A 385 26.80 -0.55 12.33
C SER A 385 25.78 0.59 12.50
N GLU A 386 25.82 1.57 11.61
CA GLU A 386 24.87 2.68 11.59
C GLU A 386 24.21 2.81 10.23
N ARG A 387 23.02 3.42 10.18
CA ARG A 387 22.33 3.82 8.96
C ARG A 387 22.00 5.30 8.97
N ARG A 388 22.36 5.99 7.88
CA ARG A 388 21.86 7.33 7.54
C ARG A 388 20.88 7.24 6.37
N PHE A 389 21.21 6.36 5.43
CA PHE A 389 20.45 5.95 4.27
C PHE A 389 20.71 4.46 4.07
N LEU A 390 19.96 3.82 3.17
CA LEU A 390 20.07 2.38 2.90
C LEU A 390 21.41 2.05 2.22
N LEU A 391 22.07 1.01 2.72
CA LEU A 391 23.29 0.45 2.15
C LEU A 391 22.97 -0.69 1.18
N ASP A 392 23.94 -1.03 0.34
CA ASP A 392 23.83 -2.24 -0.48
C ASP A 392 23.77 -3.48 0.43
N GLY A 393 22.89 -4.41 0.10
CA GLY A 393 22.63 -5.60 0.91
C GLY A 393 21.52 -5.44 1.96
N ASP A 394 21.16 -4.20 2.34
CA ASP A 394 20.02 -3.97 3.24
C ASP A 394 18.70 -4.39 2.59
N THR A 395 17.78 -4.93 3.39
CA THR A 395 16.38 -5.16 3.02
C THR A 395 15.50 -4.23 3.84
N ALA A 396 14.70 -3.40 3.16
CA ALA A 396 13.62 -2.65 3.80
C ALA A 396 12.34 -3.49 3.76
N ILE A 397 11.66 -3.65 4.89
CA ILE A 397 10.46 -4.46 5.04
C ILE A 397 9.39 -3.60 5.70
N LEU A 398 8.34 -3.26 4.95
CA LEU A 398 7.15 -2.58 5.48
C LEU A 398 6.15 -3.66 5.91
N ARG A 399 5.52 -3.46 7.07
CA ARG A 399 4.35 -4.25 7.51
C ARG A 399 3.24 -3.33 7.97
N GLY A 400 2.01 -3.82 7.90
CA GLY A 400 0.86 -3.09 8.40
C GLY A 400 -0.30 -3.99 8.77
N TRP A 401 -1.02 -3.59 9.80
CA TRP A 401 -2.21 -4.29 10.27
C TRP A 401 -3.13 -3.34 11.03
N CYS A 402 -4.40 -3.69 11.10
CA CYS A 402 -5.34 -3.14 12.05
C CYS A 402 -5.49 -4.08 13.22
N GLU A 403 -5.71 -3.55 14.42
CA GLU A 403 -5.96 -4.33 15.62
C GLU A 403 -7.06 -3.69 16.49
N LYS A 404 -8.06 -4.49 16.86
CA LYS A 404 -9.15 -4.05 17.75
C LYS A 404 -9.77 -5.26 18.43
N GLU A 405 -9.85 -5.23 19.76
CA GLU A 405 -10.52 -6.29 20.55
C GLU A 405 -10.01 -7.71 20.23
N GLY A 406 -8.71 -7.87 19.95
CA GLY A 406 -8.08 -9.15 19.61
C GLY A 406 -8.26 -9.59 18.15
N LEU A 407 -9.02 -8.85 17.33
CA LEU A 407 -9.08 -9.03 15.89
C LEU A 407 -7.93 -8.28 15.22
N ARG A 408 -7.15 -8.99 14.39
CA ARG A 408 -6.09 -8.42 13.54
C ARG A 408 -6.45 -8.55 12.06
N VAL A 409 -6.37 -7.47 11.28
CA VAL A 409 -6.52 -7.51 9.81
C VAL A 409 -5.26 -6.93 9.19
N GLY A 410 -4.44 -7.78 8.58
CA GLY A 410 -3.11 -7.42 8.11
C GLY A 410 -2.96 -7.33 6.60
N PHE A 411 -1.83 -6.75 6.18
CA PHE A 411 -1.50 -6.48 4.79
C PHE A 411 -0.35 -7.36 4.26
N GLY A 412 0.18 -8.27 5.09
CA GLY A 412 1.45 -8.95 4.83
C GLY A 412 2.60 -7.95 4.83
N GLU A 413 3.55 -8.13 3.92
CA GLU A 413 4.72 -7.25 3.81
C GLU A 413 4.94 -6.71 2.40
N ALA A 414 5.52 -5.51 2.33
CA ALA A 414 6.18 -4.97 1.13
C ALA A 414 7.69 -4.88 1.41
N SER A 415 8.47 -5.81 0.84
CA SER A 415 9.90 -5.93 1.09
C SER A 415 10.73 -5.83 -0.19
N GLY A 416 11.97 -5.32 -0.06
CA GLY A 416 12.92 -5.27 -1.17
C GLY A 416 14.36 -5.18 -0.67
N LYS A 417 15.23 -6.04 -1.22
CA LYS A 417 16.68 -6.01 -0.95
C LYS A 417 17.38 -5.06 -1.91
N VAL A 418 18.20 -4.16 -1.38
CA VAL A 418 19.02 -3.23 -2.15
C VAL A 418 20.20 -3.97 -2.79
N LEU A 419 20.25 -3.97 -4.12
CA LEU A 419 21.39 -4.46 -4.89
C LEU A 419 22.35 -3.32 -5.22
N PRO A 420 23.66 -3.60 -5.32
CA PRO A 420 24.64 -2.63 -5.81
C PRO A 420 24.28 -2.08 -7.19
N ALA A 421 24.69 -0.84 -7.43
CA ALA A 421 24.61 -0.23 -8.76
C ALA A 421 25.53 -0.95 -9.75
N GLU A 422 25.06 -1.18 -10.98
CA GLU A 422 25.80 -1.82 -12.08
C GLU A 422 26.29 -0.81 -13.11
#